data_AF-A0A2J6SGZ0-F1
#
_entry.id   AF-A0A2J6SGZ0-F1
#
_cell.length_a   1.000
_cell.length_b   1.000
_cell.length_c   1.000
_cell.angle_alpha   90.00
_cell.angle_beta   90.00
_cell.angle_gamma   90.00
#
_symmetry.space_group_name_H-M   'P 1'
#
loop_
_entity.id
_entity.type
_entity.pdbx_description
1 polymer ?
#
loop_
_entity_poly.entity_id
_entity_poly.type
_entity_poly.pdbx_seq_one_letter_code
_entity_poly.pdbx_strand_id
1 'polypeptide(L)'
;QGRTPLQVAVRHGSCGVIPMLIGNCLTVITEAVVVAAAGNEESGEEVMTLLLEQRGADVVITEEVVKAAAGNYMRGKEVITLLLEQRGADVAITE
;
A
#
# COMPACT_ATOMS: atom_id res chain seq x y z
N GLN A 1 11.32 -0.67 17.20
CA GLN A 1 9.87 -0.53 17.49
C GLN A 1 9.16 -1.70 16.83
N GLY A 2 8.21 -2.34 17.51
CA GLY A 2 7.54 -3.54 17.03
C GLY A 2 6.72 -3.27 15.77
N ARG A 3 6.62 -4.25 14.88
CA ARG A 3 5.73 -4.18 13.70
C ARG A 3 4.28 -4.28 14.17
N THR A 4 3.39 -3.47 13.61
CA THR A 4 1.95 -3.58 13.90
C THR A 4 1.38 -4.84 13.25
N PRO A 5 0.26 -5.40 13.75
CA PRO A 5 -0.42 -6.52 13.11
C PRO A 5 -0.75 -6.25 11.63
N LEU A 6 -1.17 -5.03 11.31
CA LEU A 6 -1.44 -4.61 9.93
C LEU A 6 -0.16 -4.65 9.07
N GLN A 7 0.95 -4.13 9.58
CA GLN A 7 2.20 -4.12 8.83
C GLN A 7 2.74 -5.52 8.55
N VAL A 8 2.55 -6.46 9.47
CA VAL A 8 2.90 -7.88 9.25
C VAL A 8 2.00 -8.48 8.18
N ALA A 9 0.68 -8.28 8.27
CA ALA A 9 -0.26 -8.82 7.29
C ALA A 9 0.01 -8.30 5.87
N VAL A 10 0.28 -6.99 5.73
CA VAL A 10 0.61 -6.35 4.44
C VAL A 10 1.90 -6.89 3.85
N ARG A 11 2.95 -7.06 4.65
CA ARG A 11 4.24 -7.59 4.18
C ARG A 11 4.16 -9.02 3.67
N HIS A 12 3.24 -9.81 4.21
CA HIS A 12 3.06 -11.21 3.86
C HIS A 12 1.86 -11.43 2.93
N GLY A 13 1.29 -10.36 2.35
CA GLY A 13 0.20 -10.49 1.37
C GLY A 13 -1.05 -11.16 1.95
N SER A 14 -1.31 -11.01 3.26
CA SER A 14 -2.41 -11.69 3.94
C SER A 14 -3.75 -11.00 3.67
N CYS A 15 -4.20 -11.01 2.41
CA CYS A 15 -5.37 -10.29 1.89
C CYS A 15 -6.68 -10.60 2.65
N GLY A 16 -6.81 -11.77 3.27
CA GLY A 16 -8.00 -12.12 4.08
C GLY A 16 -8.12 -11.40 5.42
N VAL A 17 -7.00 -11.07 6.08
CA VAL A 17 -6.99 -10.41 7.40
C VAL A 17 -6.85 -8.89 7.31
N ILE A 18 -6.28 -8.39 6.21
CA ILE A 18 -6.08 -6.96 5.96
C ILE A 18 -7.39 -6.16 6.09
N PRO A 19 -8.52 -6.55 5.45
CA PRO A 19 -9.79 -5.83 5.60
C PRO A 19 -10.30 -5.77 7.04
N MET A 20 -10.12 -6.85 7.81
CA MET A 20 -10.53 -6.88 9.22
C MET A 20 -9.73 -5.91 10.08
N LEU A 21 -8.44 -5.76 9.79
CA LEU A 21 -7.55 -4.83 10.51
C LEU A 21 -7.78 -3.38 10.09
N ILE A 22 -8.01 -3.13 8.81
CA ILE A 22 -8.22 -1.78 8.26
C ILE A 22 -9.59 -1.20 8.64
N GLY A 23 -10.62 -2.05 8.73
CA GLY A 23 -11.98 -1.65 9.15
C GLY A 23 -12.08 -1.23 10.61
N ASN A 24 -11.04 -1.47 11.42
CA ASN A 24 -10.96 -0.95 12.78
C ASN A 24 -10.57 0.54 12.77
N CYS A 25 -11.39 1.39 13.39
CA CYS A 25 -11.14 2.84 13.50
C CYS A 25 -9.83 3.18 14.23
N LEU A 26 -9.33 2.30 15.11
CA LEU A 26 -8.06 2.52 15.81
C LEU A 26 -6.83 2.26 14.92
N THR A 27 -7.02 1.67 13.75
CA THR A 27 -5.92 1.34 12.85
C THR A 27 -5.53 2.57 12.03
N VAL A 28 -4.29 3.03 12.25
CA VAL A 28 -3.66 4.11 11.50
C VAL A 28 -2.89 3.51 10.32
N ILE A 29 -3.15 4.02 9.11
CA ILE A 29 -2.35 3.69 7.94
C ILE A 29 -1.11 4.59 7.96
N THR A 30 0.04 4.00 8.29
CA THR A 30 1.32 4.70 8.25
C THR A 30 1.98 4.56 6.89
N GLU A 31 2.84 5.49 6.50
CA GLU A 31 3.66 5.37 5.29
C GLU A 31 4.39 4.02 5.18
N ALA A 32 4.95 3.52 6.29
CA ALA A 32 5.64 2.22 6.32
C ALA A 32 4.74 1.01 5.98
N VAL A 33 3.41 1.14 6.11
CA VAL A 33 2.45 0.12 5.68
C VAL A 33 2.23 0.25 4.17
N VAL A 34 2.07 1.47 3.66
CA VAL A 34 1.86 1.73 2.23
C VAL A 34 3.10 1.34 1.41
N VAL A 35 4.30 1.68 1.88
CA VAL A 35 5.58 1.25 1.29
C VAL A 35 5.69 -0.28 1.27
N ALA A 36 5.31 -0.95 2.36
CA ALA A 36 5.34 -2.41 2.42
C ALA A 36 4.33 -3.06 1.46
N ALA A 37 3.16 -2.45 1.24
CA ALA A 37 2.19 -2.91 0.26
C ALA A 37 2.75 -2.76 -1.16
N ALA A 38 3.30 -1.58 -1.49
CA ALA A 38 3.87 -1.32 -2.80
C ALA A 38 5.05 -2.24 -3.15
N GLY A 39 5.91 -2.53 -2.16
CA GLY A 39 7.05 -3.43 -2.31
C GLY A 39 6.72 -4.93 -2.17
N ASN A 40 5.44 -5.31 -2.01
CA ASN A 40 5.10 -6.72 -1.87
C ASN A 40 5.07 -7.42 -3.25
N GLU A 41 6.00 -8.34 -3.46
CA GLU A 41 6.23 -9.02 -4.74
C GLU A 41 5.17 -10.10 -5.06
N GLU A 42 4.46 -10.62 -4.06
CA GLU A 42 3.48 -11.69 -4.27
C GLU A 42 2.08 -11.13 -4.53
N SER A 43 1.65 -10.20 -3.67
CA SER A 43 0.26 -9.70 -3.60
C SER A 43 0.19 -8.17 -3.49
N GLY A 44 1.24 -7.43 -3.83
CA GLY A 44 1.29 -5.97 -3.64
C GLY A 44 0.16 -5.19 -4.31
N GLU A 45 -0.26 -5.61 -5.50
CA GLU A 45 -1.42 -5.05 -6.20
C GLU A 45 -2.70 -5.20 -5.35
N GLU A 46 -3.06 -6.44 -4.98
CA GLU A 46 -4.27 -6.74 -4.22
C GLU A 46 -4.28 -6.04 -2.85
N VAL A 47 -3.14 -6.04 -2.16
CA VAL A 47 -2.99 -5.37 -0.87
C VAL A 47 -3.15 -3.85 -1.02
N MET A 48 -2.58 -3.24 -2.07
CA MET A 48 -2.72 -1.82 -2.34
C MET A 48 -4.18 -1.45 -2.68
N THR A 49 -4.86 -2.29 -3.47
CA THR A 49 -6.29 -2.13 -3.76
C THR A 49 -7.11 -2.10 -2.48
N LEU A 50 -6.91 -3.07 -1.58
CA LEU A 50 -7.64 -3.13 -0.30
C LEU A 50 -7.41 -1.89 0.57
N LEU A 51 -6.18 -1.37 0.61
CA LEU A 51 -5.84 -0.15 1.36
C LEU A 51 -6.56 1.08 0.78
N LEU A 52 -6.55 1.25 -0.54
CA LEU A 52 -7.16 2.40 -1.19
C LEU A 52 -8.69 2.35 -1.19
N GLU A 53 -9.31 1.18 -1.39
CA GLU A 53 -10.76 1.04 -1.38
C GLU A 53 -11.36 1.30 0.01
N GLN A 54 -10.70 0.82 1.07
CA GLN A 54 -11.22 0.92 2.44
C GLN A 54 -10.85 2.24 3.13
N ARG A 55 -9.64 2.75 2.87
CA ARG A 55 -9.08 3.92 3.58
C ARG A 55 -8.36 4.88 2.63
N GLY A 56 -8.83 5.00 1.40
CA GLY A 56 -8.19 5.83 0.36
C GLY A 56 -7.83 7.24 0.82
N ALA A 57 -8.70 7.91 1.57
CA ALA A 57 -8.43 9.26 2.10
C ALA A 57 -7.25 9.31 3.10
N ASP A 58 -6.99 8.21 3.82
CA ASP A 58 -5.91 8.10 4.80
C ASP A 58 -4.60 7.59 4.18
N VAL A 59 -4.67 7.01 2.98
CA VAL A 59 -3.50 6.54 2.25
C VAL A 59 -2.84 7.74 1.56
N VAL A 60 -1.62 8.05 1.99
CA VAL A 60 -0.76 9.07 1.37
C VAL A 60 0.24 8.37 0.47
N ILE A 61 0.29 8.78 -0.80
CA ILE A 61 1.27 8.27 -1.76
C ILE A 61 2.48 9.20 -1.76
N THR A 62 3.57 8.73 -1.15
CA THR A 62 4.84 9.45 -1.09
C THR A 62 5.82 8.94 -2.16
N GLU A 63 6.90 9.67 -2.38
CA GLU A 63 7.98 9.26 -3.27
C GLU A 63 8.53 7.87 -2.91
N GLU A 64 8.66 7.57 -1.62
CA GLU A 64 9.15 6.26 -1.15
C GLU A 64 8.18 5.12 -1.51
N VAL A 65 6.87 5.37 -1.52
CA VAL A 65 5.86 4.40 -1.99
C VAL A 65 6.07 4.13 -3.48
N VAL A 66 6.27 5.19 -4.28
CA VAL A 66 6.49 5.06 -5.73
C VAL A 66 7.81 4.34 -6.02
N LYS A 67 8.89 4.65 -5.31
CA LYS A 67 10.18 3.93 -5.42
C LYS A 67 10.04 2.46 -5.06
N ALA A 68 9.31 2.14 -3.99
CA ALA A 68 9.08 0.77 -3.58
C ALA A 68 8.28 -0.01 -4.65
N ALA A 69 7.26 0.61 -5.25
CA ALA A 69 6.54 0.02 -6.36
C ALA A 69 7.43 -0.14 -7.60
N ALA A 70 8.21 0.88 -7.97
CA ALA A 70 9.12 0.83 -9.12
C ALA A 70 10.24 -0.22 -8.97
N GLY A 71 10.68 -0.48 -7.73
CA GLY A 71 11.65 -1.52 -7.40
C GLY A 71 11.06 -2.93 -7.30
N ASN A 72 9.73 -3.08 -7.33
CA ASN A 72 9.05 -4.37 -7.25
C ASN A 72 8.97 -5.02 -8.64
N TYR A 73 9.88 -5.96 -8.92
CA TYR A 73 9.98 -6.58 -10.25
C TYR A 73 8.79 -7.48 -10.63
N MET A 74 8.07 -8.00 -9.64
CA MET A 74 6.99 -8.97 -9.87
C MET A 74 5.62 -8.31 -10.04
N ARG A 75 5.34 -7.25 -9.26
CA ARG A 75 4.03 -6.58 -9.20
C ARG A 75 4.09 -5.06 -9.31
N GLY A 76 5.28 -4.49 -9.49
CA GLY A 76 5.49 -3.06 -9.45
C GLY A 76 4.76 -2.30 -10.54
N LYS A 77 4.63 -2.88 -11.74
CA LYS A 77 3.89 -2.28 -12.84
C LYS A 77 2.42 -2.12 -12.49
N GLU A 78 1.80 -3.19 -12.01
CA GLU A 78 0.39 -3.23 -11.61
C GLU A 78 0.12 -2.26 -10.46
N VAL A 79 1.00 -2.23 -9.46
CA VAL A 79 0.92 -1.27 -8.35
C VAL A 79 1.03 0.17 -8.86
N ILE A 80 1.99 0.49 -9.73
CA ILE A 80 2.13 1.86 -10.29
C ILE A 80 0.89 2.25 -11.11
N THR A 81 0.38 1.35 -11.94
CA THR A 81 -0.84 1.60 -12.72
C THR A 81 -2.00 1.93 -11.78
N LEU A 82 -2.21 1.14 -10.74
CA LEU A 82 -3.27 1.36 -9.75
C LEU A 82 -3.12 2.70 -9.00
N LEU A 83 -1.90 3.07 -8.62
CA LEU A 83 -1.62 4.37 -7.99
C LEU A 83 -1.95 5.54 -8.92
N LEU A 84 -1.62 5.44 -10.21
CA LEU A 84 -1.92 6.47 -11.21
C LEU A 84 -3.41 6.55 -11.53
N GLU A 85 -4.13 5.42 -11.59
CA GLU A 85 -5.56 5.41 -11.88
C GLU A 85 -6.39 5.98 -10.74
N GLN A 86 -6.09 5.62 -9.50
CA GLN A 86 -6.89 6.05 -8.35
C GLN A 86 -6.47 7.41 -7.79
N ARG A 87 -5.18 7.76 -7.90
CA ARG A 87 -4.59 8.94 -7.26
C ARG A 87 -3.69 9.74 -8.19
N GLY A 88 -3.84 9.62 -9.51
CA GLY A 88 -2.95 10.29 -10.48
C GLY A 88 -2.77 11.80 -10.31
N ALA A 89 -3.73 12.50 -9.69
CA ALA A 89 -3.60 13.92 -9.33
C ALA A 89 -2.82 14.17 -8.02
N ASP A 90 -2.81 13.19 -7.10
CA ASP A 90 -2.09 13.22 -5.82
C ASP A 90 -0.69 12.59 -5.90
N VAL A 91 -0.38 11.83 -6.97
CA VAL A 91 0.97 11.31 -7.22
C VAL A 91 1.85 12.48 -7.68
N ALA A 92 2.41 13.20 -6.71
CA ALA A 92 3.43 14.21 -6.97
C ALA A 92 4.77 13.52 -7.25
N ILE A 93 5.06 13.25 -8.53
CA ILE A 93 6.41 12.91 -8.97
C ILE A 93 7.18 14.23 -9.07
N THR A 94 7.82 14.63 -7.98
CA THR A 94 8.78 15.74 -7.98
C THR A 94 10.19 15.15 -8.14
N GLU A 95 11.00 15.75 -9.03
CA GLU A 95 12.39 15.34 -9.34
C GLU A 95 13.36 15.40 -8.15
#